data_AF-A0A9P8YFN5-F1
#
_entry.id   AF-A0A9P8YFN5-F1
#
_cell.length_a   1.000
_cell.length_b   1.000
_cell.length_c   1.000
_cell.angle_alpha   90.00
_cell.angle_beta   90.00
_cell.angle_gamma   90.00
#
_symmetry.space_group_name_H-M   'P 1'
#
loop_
_entity.id
_entity.type
_entity.pdbx_description
1 polymer ?
#
loop_
_entity_poly.entity_id
_entity_poly.type
_entity_poly.pdbx_seq_one_letter_code
_entity_poly.pdbx_strand_id
1 'polypeptide(L)'
;MKPLSHLVRLGSLLAGLELLEVPVADLHVAVVVVHALCETGGGAGAVVLLGLLRNRSFSVLNRPPPNYPGHVPLTRLEKAAMAVGSGVMSFLNPWRGDLIAIFGETTASPYFIERLRRAMLSSPTGRRILRDRPRITSESLNLPYLRTLPKNTVGGTYVAWLDREGVSPDTRTSVRYIDDEECAYVMQRYRESHDFYHALTGLPVVREGEVALKAFEFANTVLPMTGMSVFSVTTLKPAERKRFWRVYGPWALKNGLRGQEVINVYWEEEMETDVDELRRRLGIEQPPDLRDIRNREKEERRQRKLQQEQQQQQATVFLLVV
;
A
#
# COMPACT_ATOMS: atom_id res chain seq x y z
N MET A 1 -42.22 -1.55 4.11
CA MET A 1 -42.32 -1.72 2.64
C MET A 1 -41.58 -0.58 1.94
N LYS A 2 -40.32 -0.78 1.55
CA LYS A 2 -39.52 0.01 0.57
C LYS A 2 -38.06 -0.49 0.36
N PRO A 3 -37.73 -1.80 0.18
CA PRO A 3 -36.36 -2.16 -0.25
C PRO A 3 -36.26 -2.79 -1.65
N LEU A 4 -37.36 -3.17 -2.32
CA LEU A 4 -37.26 -3.93 -3.58
C LEU A 4 -37.05 -3.09 -4.85
N SER A 5 -37.36 -1.79 -4.88
CA SER A 5 -37.30 -1.00 -6.12
C SER A 5 -35.89 -0.58 -6.54
N HIS A 6 -34.94 -0.44 -5.59
CA HIS A 6 -33.56 -0.08 -5.88
C HIS A 6 -32.73 -1.26 -6.40
N LEU A 7 -32.96 -2.46 -5.88
CA LEU A 7 -32.29 -3.68 -6.32
C LEU A 7 -32.72 -4.12 -7.73
N VAL A 8 -34.00 -3.95 -8.08
CA VAL A 8 -34.51 -4.26 -9.43
C VAL A 8 -33.96 -3.29 -10.48
N ARG A 9 -33.78 -2.00 -10.13
CA ARG A 9 -33.12 -1.00 -11.00
C ARG A 9 -31.62 -1.25 -11.16
N LEU A 10 -30.94 -1.73 -10.12
CA LEU A 10 -29.52 -2.09 -10.21
C LEU A 10 -29.30 -3.33 -11.08
N GLY A 11 -30.15 -4.35 -10.92
CA GLY A 11 -30.06 -5.59 -11.70
C GLY A 11 -30.32 -5.39 -13.20
N SER A 12 -31.19 -4.47 -13.57
CA SER A 12 -31.46 -4.13 -14.98
C SER A 12 -30.39 -3.22 -15.61
N LEU A 13 -29.69 -2.41 -14.81
CA LEU A 13 -28.51 -1.64 -15.25
C LEU A 13 -27.27 -2.55 -15.45
N LEU A 14 -27.09 -3.54 -14.59
CA LEU A 14 -25.98 -4.50 -14.68
C LEU A 14 -26.18 -5.53 -15.81
N ALA A 15 -27.41 -6.02 -16.02
CA ALA A 15 -27.74 -6.88 -17.16
C ALA A 15 -27.57 -6.17 -18.52
N GLY A 16 -27.74 -4.84 -18.57
CA GLY A 16 -27.46 -4.03 -19.76
C GLY A 16 -25.96 -3.84 -20.03
N LEU A 17 -25.12 -3.98 -19.01
CA LEU A 17 -23.65 -3.87 -19.11
C LEU A 17 -22.99 -5.18 -19.58
N GLU A 18 -23.58 -6.34 -19.29
CA GLU A 18 -23.11 -7.65 -19.77
C GLU A 18 -23.31 -7.86 -21.29
N LEU A 19 -24.18 -7.06 -21.93
CA LEU A 19 -24.44 -7.09 -23.38
C LEU A 19 -23.59 -6.11 -24.20
N LEU A 20 -22.70 -5.35 -23.54
CA LEU A 20 -21.82 -4.36 -24.14
C LEU A 20 -20.37 -4.82 -23.98
N GLU A 21 -19.72 -5.22 -25.08
CA GLU A 21 -18.27 -5.50 -25.14
C GLU A 21 -17.45 -4.20 -24.92
N VAL A 22 -17.51 -3.63 -23.71
CA VAL A 22 -16.77 -2.44 -23.32
C VAL A 22 -15.42 -2.87 -22.73
N PRO A 23 -14.29 -2.28 -23.17
CA PRO A 23 -13.00 -2.54 -22.55
C PRO A 23 -13.06 -2.25 -21.05
N VAL A 24 -12.59 -3.19 -20.22
CA VAL A 24 -12.67 -3.13 -18.74
C VAL A 24 -12.08 -1.83 -18.15
N ALA A 25 -11.15 -1.17 -18.86
CA ALA A 25 -10.55 0.11 -18.47
C ALA A 25 -11.54 1.29 -18.49
N ASP A 26 -12.43 1.34 -19.48
CA ASP A 26 -13.44 2.40 -19.60
C ASP A 26 -14.58 2.18 -18.61
N LEU A 27 -14.87 0.91 -18.29
CA LEU A 27 -15.85 0.56 -17.26
C LEU A 27 -15.40 1.02 -15.86
N HIS A 28 -14.12 0.89 -15.51
CA HIS A 28 -13.62 1.35 -14.21
C HIS A 28 -13.67 2.87 -14.05
N VAL A 29 -13.29 3.62 -15.08
CA VAL A 29 -13.35 5.09 -15.06
C VAL A 29 -14.80 5.55 -15.00
N ALA A 30 -15.69 4.96 -15.82
CA ALA A 30 -17.10 5.29 -15.81
C ALA A 30 -17.77 4.93 -14.46
N VAL A 31 -17.48 3.77 -13.88
CA VAL A 31 -18.03 3.34 -12.58
C VAL A 31 -17.53 4.23 -11.45
N VAL A 32 -16.25 4.61 -11.41
CA VAL A 32 -15.71 5.52 -10.39
C VAL A 32 -16.32 6.92 -10.51
N VAL A 33 -16.46 7.44 -11.73
CA VAL A 33 -17.08 8.76 -11.98
C VAL A 33 -18.58 8.74 -11.67
N VAL A 34 -19.30 7.69 -12.06
CA VAL A 34 -20.74 7.55 -11.78
C VAL A 34 -21.01 7.35 -10.30
N HIS A 35 -20.18 6.58 -9.58
CA HIS A 35 -20.32 6.41 -8.13
C HIS A 35 -20.04 7.72 -7.38
N ALA A 36 -19.06 8.50 -7.82
CA ALA A 36 -18.76 9.83 -7.27
C ALA A 36 -19.88 10.86 -7.53
N LEU A 37 -20.59 10.76 -8.66
CA LEU A 37 -21.70 11.66 -9.01
C LEU A 37 -23.04 11.26 -8.37
N CYS A 38 -23.25 9.97 -8.06
CA CYS A 38 -24.49 9.50 -7.46
C CYS A 38 -24.62 9.86 -5.96
N GLU A 39 -23.51 10.15 -5.28
CA GLU A 39 -23.51 10.64 -3.90
C GLU A 39 -23.88 12.14 -3.78
N THR A 40 -23.90 12.88 -4.90
CA THR A 40 -24.32 14.28 -4.98
C THR A 40 -25.63 14.46 -5.75
N GLY A 41 -26.70 13.77 -5.32
CA GLY A 41 -28.10 14.21 -5.49
C GLY A 41 -28.62 14.68 -6.86
N GLY A 42 -28.07 14.22 -8.00
CA GLY A 42 -28.43 14.74 -9.33
C GLY A 42 -28.96 13.68 -10.31
N GLY A 43 -30.22 13.26 -10.16
CA GLY A 43 -30.84 12.18 -10.95
C GLY A 43 -31.05 12.45 -12.46
N ALA A 44 -30.78 13.66 -12.96
CA ALA A 44 -31.01 14.02 -14.36
C ALA A 44 -29.76 13.87 -15.27
N GLY A 45 -28.55 13.78 -14.71
CA GLY A 45 -27.31 13.69 -15.50
C GLY A 45 -27.03 12.29 -16.08
N ALA A 46 -27.55 11.23 -15.45
CA ALA A 46 -27.23 9.85 -15.81
C ALA A 46 -27.81 9.41 -17.16
N VAL A 47 -28.97 9.96 -17.56
CA VAL A 47 -29.67 9.55 -18.80
C VAL A 47 -29.07 10.22 -20.04
N VAL A 48 -28.52 11.43 -19.90
CA VAL A 48 -27.82 12.13 -21.00
C VAL A 48 -26.48 11.47 -21.31
N LEU A 49 -25.79 10.94 -20.29
CA LEU A 49 -24.51 10.25 -20.46
C LEU A 49 -24.66 8.89 -21.16
N LEU A 50 -25.72 8.14 -20.85
CA LEU A 50 -26.02 6.84 -21.48
C LEU A 50 -26.38 6.96 -22.97
N GLY A 51 -26.98 8.08 -23.40
CA GLY A 51 -27.26 8.34 -24.82
C GLY A 51 -26.02 8.70 -25.65
N LEU A 52 -25.00 9.30 -25.03
CA LEU A 52 -23.74 9.68 -25.68
C LEU A 52 -22.78 8.51 -25.92
N LEU A 53 -22.97 7.38 -25.21
CA LEU A 53 -22.17 6.16 -25.36
C LEU A 53 -22.56 5.31 -26.58
N ARG A 54 -23.64 5.66 -27.29
CA ARG A 54 -24.25 4.83 -28.33
C ARG A 54 -23.60 4.94 -29.71
N ASN A 55 -22.72 5.90 -29.96
CA ASN A 55 -22.06 5.95 -31.26
C ASN A 55 -20.77 6.77 -31.21
N ARG A 56 -19.67 6.10 -31.63
CA ARG A 56 -18.27 6.55 -31.79
C ARG A 56 -17.37 6.25 -30.60
N SER A 57 -16.21 5.71 -30.93
CA SER A 57 -14.97 5.71 -30.15
C SER A 57 -14.50 7.15 -29.89
N PHE A 58 -15.32 7.93 -29.20
CA PHE A 58 -14.91 9.19 -28.60
C PHE A 58 -14.39 8.85 -27.22
N SER A 59 -13.07 8.75 -27.09
CA SER A 59 -12.46 9.17 -25.83
C SER A 59 -12.90 10.61 -25.64
N VAL A 60 -13.87 10.86 -24.75
CA VAL A 60 -14.44 12.19 -24.45
C VAL A 60 -13.36 13.22 -24.13
N LEU A 61 -12.15 12.76 -23.80
CA LEU A 61 -11.02 13.57 -23.35
C LEU A 61 -9.80 13.55 -24.30
N ASN A 62 -9.93 13.07 -25.55
CA ASN A 62 -8.82 13.01 -26.54
C ASN A 62 -7.51 12.46 -25.93
N ARG A 63 -7.55 11.24 -25.37
CA ARG A 63 -6.35 10.60 -24.82
C ARG A 63 -5.39 10.23 -25.96
N PRO A 64 -4.06 10.43 -25.79
CA PRO A 64 -3.07 9.92 -26.74
C PRO A 64 -3.07 8.38 -26.75
N PRO A 65 -2.44 7.72 -27.74
CA PRO A 65 -2.25 6.28 -27.70
C PRO A 65 -1.33 5.88 -26.52
N PRO A 66 -1.42 4.63 -26.03
CA PRO A 66 -0.48 4.09 -25.03
C PRO A 66 0.98 4.16 -25.50
N ASN A 67 1.91 4.51 -24.60
CA ASN A 67 3.35 4.57 -24.90
C ASN A 67 4.02 3.19 -24.88
N TYR A 68 3.44 2.22 -24.16
CA TYR A 68 3.94 0.85 -24.01
C TYR A 68 2.77 -0.10 -23.63
N PRO A 69 2.93 -1.43 -23.72
CA PRO A 69 1.86 -2.39 -23.39
C PRO A 69 1.34 -2.23 -21.96
N GLY A 70 0.02 -2.10 -21.80
CA GLY A 70 -0.63 -1.92 -20.49
C GLY A 70 -0.68 -0.47 -19.98
N HIS A 71 -0.02 0.47 -20.65
CA HIS A 71 -0.14 1.90 -20.34
C HIS A 71 -1.54 2.43 -20.63
N VAL A 72 -2.11 3.17 -19.68
CA VAL A 72 -3.37 3.90 -19.79
C VAL A 72 -3.06 5.39 -19.71
N PRO A 73 -2.99 6.09 -20.86
CA PRO A 73 -2.66 7.51 -20.89
C PRO A 73 -3.77 8.33 -20.24
N LEU A 74 -3.39 9.27 -19.37
CA LEU A 74 -4.29 10.21 -18.72
C LEU A 74 -3.92 11.64 -19.07
N THR A 75 -4.91 12.46 -19.38
CA THR A 75 -4.76 13.91 -19.40
C THR A 75 -4.39 14.44 -18.00
N ARG A 76 -3.86 15.66 -17.91
CA ARG A 76 -3.51 16.27 -16.62
C ARG A 76 -4.70 16.37 -15.67
N LEU A 77 -5.89 16.68 -16.21
CA LEU A 77 -7.12 16.78 -15.42
C LEU A 77 -7.57 15.41 -14.91
N GLU A 78 -7.56 14.39 -15.76
CA GLU A 78 -7.89 13.01 -15.35
C GLU A 78 -6.90 12.48 -14.32
N LYS A 79 -5.61 12.73 -14.50
CA LYS A 79 -4.56 12.32 -13.54
C LYS A 79 -4.77 13.00 -12.18
N ALA A 80 -5.11 14.29 -12.17
CA ALA A 80 -5.44 15.02 -10.94
C ALA A 80 -6.73 14.50 -10.27
N ALA A 81 -7.78 14.26 -11.05
CA ALA A 81 -9.05 13.71 -10.55
C ALA A 81 -8.85 12.30 -9.97
N MET A 82 -8.06 11.46 -10.65
CA MET A 82 -7.69 10.13 -10.18
C MET A 82 -6.86 10.21 -8.90
N ALA A 83 -5.89 11.11 -8.80
CA ALA A 83 -5.11 11.32 -7.57
C ALA A 83 -6.01 11.71 -6.40
N VAL A 84 -6.89 12.70 -6.57
CA VAL A 84 -7.79 13.15 -5.49
C VAL A 84 -8.78 12.06 -5.11
N GLY A 85 -9.48 11.48 -6.09
CA GLY A 85 -10.50 10.46 -5.84
C GLY A 85 -9.94 9.19 -5.20
N SER A 86 -8.83 8.67 -5.73
CA SER A 86 -8.17 7.48 -5.17
C SER A 86 -7.55 7.77 -3.80
N GLY A 87 -6.98 8.95 -3.57
CA GLY A 87 -6.44 9.35 -2.27
C GLY A 87 -7.51 9.43 -1.19
N VAL A 88 -8.63 10.12 -1.45
CA VAL A 88 -9.75 10.23 -0.50
C VAL A 88 -10.36 8.86 -0.22
N MET A 89 -10.65 8.10 -1.28
CA MET A 89 -11.34 6.83 -1.13
C MET A 89 -10.45 5.74 -0.50
N SER A 90 -9.15 5.72 -0.79
CA SER A 90 -8.20 4.82 -0.09
C SER A 90 -8.00 5.20 1.38
N PHE A 91 -8.04 6.48 1.72
CA PHE A 91 -8.01 6.92 3.12
C PHE A 91 -9.25 6.48 3.90
N LEU A 92 -10.44 6.57 3.29
CA LEU A 92 -11.70 6.11 3.88
C LEU A 92 -11.81 4.58 3.93
N ASN A 93 -11.28 3.89 2.91
CA ASN A 93 -11.26 2.44 2.82
C ASN A 93 -9.85 1.89 2.50
N PRO A 94 -9.00 1.71 3.52
CA PRO A 94 -7.61 1.26 3.33
C PRO A 94 -7.46 -0.15 2.76
N TRP A 95 -8.53 -0.95 2.73
CA TRP A 95 -8.51 -2.30 2.16
C TRP A 95 -8.53 -2.31 0.63
N ARG A 96 -8.80 -1.17 0.00
CA ARG A 96 -8.75 -0.97 -1.45
C ARG A 96 -7.32 -0.70 -1.91
N GLY A 97 -6.51 -1.76 -1.96
CA GLY A 97 -5.12 -1.70 -2.43
C GLY A 97 -4.97 -1.19 -3.86
N ASP A 98 -5.99 -1.40 -4.70
CA ASP A 98 -6.09 -0.84 -6.05
C ASP A 98 -6.11 0.70 -6.05
N LEU A 99 -6.82 1.31 -5.11
CA LEU A 99 -6.88 2.77 -4.97
C LEU A 99 -5.58 3.34 -4.43
N ILE A 100 -4.90 2.63 -3.52
CA ILE A 100 -3.56 3.02 -3.05
C ILE A 100 -2.56 2.97 -4.20
N ALA A 101 -2.64 1.95 -5.06
CA ALA A 101 -1.83 1.83 -6.26
C ALA A 101 -2.06 3.01 -7.22
N ILE A 102 -3.32 3.29 -7.56
CA ILE A 102 -3.70 4.45 -8.40
C ILE A 102 -3.16 5.74 -7.80
N PHE A 103 -3.36 5.95 -6.51
CA PHE A 103 -2.89 7.14 -5.80
C PHE A 103 -1.36 7.27 -5.87
N GLY A 104 -0.64 6.15 -5.71
CA GLY A 104 0.81 6.07 -5.89
C GLY A 104 1.27 6.51 -7.28
N GLU A 105 0.65 6.01 -8.35
CA GLU A 105 1.06 6.34 -9.74
C GLU A 105 0.78 7.79 -10.07
N THR A 106 -0.41 8.25 -9.73
CA THR A 106 -0.92 9.58 -10.09
C THR A 106 -0.24 10.71 -9.30
N THR A 107 0.35 10.40 -8.14
CA THR A 107 1.12 11.36 -7.35
C THR A 107 2.63 11.28 -7.56
N ALA A 108 3.16 10.15 -8.06
CA ALA A 108 4.60 10.01 -8.29
C ALA A 108 5.08 10.68 -9.58
N SER A 109 4.25 10.70 -10.62
CA SER A 109 4.59 11.28 -11.92
C SER A 109 4.34 12.80 -11.95
N PRO A 110 5.18 13.60 -12.62
CA PRO A 110 6.42 13.20 -13.31
C PRO A 110 7.67 13.24 -12.42
N TYR A 111 7.68 14.06 -11.36
CA TYR A 111 8.93 14.45 -10.70
C TYR A 111 9.51 13.38 -9.76
N PHE A 112 8.67 12.79 -8.90
CA PHE A 112 9.14 11.95 -7.81
C PHE A 112 9.60 10.58 -8.30
N ILE A 113 8.92 10.03 -9.31
CA ILE A 113 9.37 8.79 -9.93
C ILE A 113 10.68 8.98 -10.69
N GLU A 114 10.87 10.10 -11.38
CA GLU A 114 12.13 10.43 -12.05
C GLU A 114 13.28 10.65 -11.06
N ARG A 115 13.01 11.21 -9.88
CA ARG A 115 13.99 11.26 -8.78
C ARG A 115 14.41 9.84 -8.37
N LEU A 116 13.45 8.95 -8.16
CA LEU A 116 13.73 7.56 -7.75
C LEU A 116 14.49 6.79 -8.85
N ARG A 117 14.14 7.01 -10.12
CA ARG A 117 14.88 6.49 -11.26
C ARG A 117 16.33 6.98 -11.30
N ARG A 118 16.57 8.28 -11.08
CA ARG A 118 17.94 8.85 -11.02
C ARG A 118 18.76 8.26 -9.86
N ALA A 119 18.12 8.00 -8.74
CA ALA A 119 18.70 7.27 -7.60
C ALA A 119 19.13 5.83 -7.98
N MET A 120 18.37 5.15 -8.84
CA MET A 120 18.79 3.85 -9.38
C MET A 120 19.93 3.97 -10.38
N LEU A 121 19.90 4.98 -11.26
CA LEU A 121 20.95 5.22 -12.25
C LEU A 121 22.30 5.60 -11.62
N SER A 122 22.31 6.21 -10.44
CA SER A 122 23.56 6.54 -9.72
C SER A 122 24.20 5.31 -9.07
N SER A 123 23.43 4.27 -8.76
CA SER A 123 23.90 3.01 -8.18
C SER A 123 24.35 2.00 -9.25
N PRO A 124 25.53 1.36 -9.12
CA PRO A 124 25.92 0.24 -10.00
C PRO A 124 24.88 -0.89 -9.99
N THR A 125 24.36 -1.25 -8.82
CA THR A 125 23.31 -2.27 -8.68
C THR A 125 21.98 -1.77 -9.27
N GLY A 126 21.60 -0.52 -9.00
CA GLY A 126 20.38 0.06 -9.57
C GLY A 126 20.39 0.08 -11.11
N ARG A 127 21.52 0.40 -11.74
CA ARG A 127 21.69 0.29 -13.20
C ARG A 127 21.54 -1.15 -13.73
N ARG A 128 22.00 -2.15 -12.97
CA ARG A 128 21.78 -3.56 -13.33
C ARG A 128 20.29 -3.90 -13.27
N ILE A 129 19.61 -3.52 -12.18
CA ILE A 129 18.16 -3.75 -12.03
C ILE A 129 17.36 -3.09 -13.16
N LEU A 130 17.66 -1.84 -13.53
CA LEU A 130 16.97 -1.16 -14.64
C LEU A 130 17.18 -1.83 -16.01
N ARG A 131 18.34 -2.48 -16.20
CA ARG A 131 18.65 -3.23 -17.42
C ARG A 131 17.96 -4.59 -17.44
N ASP A 132 18.14 -5.36 -16.38
CA ASP A 132 17.70 -6.76 -16.29
C ASP A 132 16.18 -6.86 -16.10
N ARG A 133 15.59 -5.82 -15.50
CA ARG A 133 14.17 -5.67 -15.19
C ARG A 133 13.53 -6.89 -14.49
N PRO A 134 14.14 -7.44 -13.43
CA PRO A 134 13.57 -8.57 -12.72
C PRO A 134 12.22 -8.21 -12.10
N ARG A 135 11.34 -9.22 -12.00
CA ARG A 135 10.04 -9.14 -11.33
C ARG A 135 10.09 -9.95 -10.05
N ILE A 136 9.38 -9.49 -9.03
CA ILE A 136 9.20 -10.23 -7.77
C ILE A 136 7.75 -10.75 -7.72
N THR A 137 7.61 -12.01 -8.08
CA THR A 137 6.37 -12.81 -8.03
C THR A 137 6.67 -14.19 -7.45
N SER A 138 5.65 -14.96 -7.09
CA SER A 138 5.82 -16.37 -6.67
C SER A 138 6.36 -17.27 -7.77
N GLU A 139 6.29 -16.85 -9.04
CA GLU A 139 6.90 -17.59 -10.16
C GLU A 139 8.40 -17.34 -10.23
N SER A 140 8.82 -16.09 -10.01
CA SER A 140 10.24 -15.71 -10.01
C SER A 140 10.97 -16.11 -8.72
N LEU A 141 10.26 -16.15 -7.59
CA LEU A 141 10.79 -16.54 -6.30
C LEU A 141 10.42 -17.99 -5.99
N ASN A 142 11.42 -18.85 -5.82
CA ASN A 142 11.17 -20.22 -5.38
C ASN A 142 10.83 -20.25 -3.87
N LEU A 143 9.58 -19.91 -3.53
CA LEU A 143 9.13 -19.88 -2.13
C LEU A 143 9.34 -21.21 -1.38
N PRO A 144 9.12 -22.40 -1.98
CA PRO A 144 9.48 -23.67 -1.34
C PRO A 144 10.95 -23.75 -0.96
N TYR A 145 11.86 -23.33 -1.83
CA TYR A 145 13.30 -23.25 -1.52
C TYR A 145 13.59 -22.24 -0.41
N LEU A 146 13.01 -21.04 -0.48
CA LEU A 146 13.24 -20.02 0.55
C LEU A 146 12.80 -20.47 1.95
N ARG A 147 11.80 -21.36 2.05
CA ARG A 147 11.38 -21.99 3.33
C ARG A 147 12.41 -22.97 3.90
N THR A 148 13.30 -23.53 3.08
CA THR A 148 14.37 -24.42 3.55
C THR A 148 15.60 -23.66 4.03
N LEU A 149 15.72 -22.38 3.69
CA LEU A 149 16.85 -21.54 4.11
C LEU A 149 16.84 -21.29 5.62
N PRO A 150 18.02 -21.09 6.24
CA PRO A 150 18.12 -20.66 7.62
C PRO A 150 17.33 -19.37 7.90
N LYS A 151 16.68 -19.30 9.07
CA LYS A 151 15.82 -18.17 9.47
C LYS A 151 16.54 -16.81 9.52
N ASN A 152 17.86 -16.80 9.65
CA ASN A 152 18.69 -15.59 9.65
C ASN A 152 19.09 -15.12 8.24
N THR A 153 18.74 -15.85 7.18
CA THR A 153 18.90 -15.36 5.81
C THR A 153 17.79 -14.39 5.43
N VAL A 154 18.01 -13.55 4.41
CA VAL A 154 16.98 -12.65 3.87
C VAL A 154 15.77 -13.43 3.37
N GLY A 155 15.99 -14.51 2.60
CA GLY A 155 14.93 -15.36 2.05
C GLY A 155 14.15 -16.09 3.15
N GLY A 156 14.85 -16.67 4.12
CA GLY A 156 14.22 -17.30 5.29
C GLY A 156 13.43 -16.30 6.13
N THR A 157 13.95 -15.08 6.33
CA THR A 157 13.25 -14.00 7.04
C THR A 157 12.01 -13.55 6.27
N TYR A 158 12.13 -13.40 4.95
CA TYR A 158 11.04 -12.99 4.07
C TYR A 158 9.88 -13.96 4.09
N VAL A 159 10.13 -15.26 3.89
CA VAL A 159 9.04 -16.24 3.90
C VAL A 159 8.47 -16.47 5.28
N ALA A 160 9.30 -16.43 6.34
CA ALA A 160 8.78 -16.44 7.71
C ALA A 160 7.83 -15.25 7.99
N TRP A 161 8.13 -14.08 7.42
CA TRP A 161 7.25 -12.91 7.50
C TRP A 161 5.96 -13.11 6.68
N LEU A 162 6.05 -13.59 5.43
CA LEU A 162 4.87 -13.89 4.58
C LEU A 162 3.93 -14.86 5.29
N ASP A 163 4.46 -15.96 5.81
CA ASP A 163 3.70 -17.01 6.50
C ASP A 163 3.07 -16.47 7.81
N ARG A 164 3.76 -15.56 8.53
CA ARG A 164 3.25 -14.91 9.75
C ARG A 164 2.11 -13.92 9.47
N GLU A 165 2.21 -13.15 8.39
CA GLU A 165 1.22 -12.12 8.05
C GLU A 165 0.10 -12.64 7.13
N GLY A 166 0.26 -13.84 6.56
CA GLY A 166 -0.75 -14.48 5.71
C GLY A 166 -0.91 -13.81 4.35
N VAL A 167 0.19 -13.32 3.76
CA VAL A 167 0.20 -12.57 2.50
C VAL A 167 1.04 -13.27 1.43
N SER A 168 0.88 -12.86 0.17
CA SER A 168 1.59 -13.40 -1.00
C SER A 168 2.17 -12.27 -1.87
N PRO A 169 3.36 -12.46 -2.49
CA PRO A 169 3.95 -11.49 -3.40
C PRO A 169 3.09 -11.19 -4.65
N ASP A 170 2.19 -12.10 -5.04
CA ASP A 170 1.40 -11.97 -6.29
C ASP A 170 0.23 -10.99 -6.20
N THR A 171 0.03 -10.36 -5.05
CA THR A 171 -1.10 -9.44 -4.81
C THR A 171 -0.89 -8.05 -5.40
N ARG A 172 0.29 -7.78 -6.00
CA ARG A 172 0.70 -6.45 -6.47
C ARG A 172 0.15 -6.17 -7.87
N THR A 173 -0.59 -5.07 -8.01
CA THR A 173 -1.17 -4.65 -9.29
C THR A 173 -0.14 -4.01 -10.21
N SER A 174 -0.27 -4.28 -11.52
CA SER A 174 0.54 -3.67 -12.57
C SER A 174 0.37 -2.15 -12.63
N VAL A 175 1.46 -1.43 -12.86
CA VAL A 175 1.47 0.02 -13.14
C VAL A 175 0.85 0.31 -14.50
N ARG A 176 -0.01 1.32 -14.57
CA ARG A 176 -0.79 1.70 -15.76
C ARG A 176 -0.73 3.18 -16.12
N TYR A 177 -0.57 4.09 -15.16
CA TYR A 177 -0.82 5.53 -15.31
C TYR A 177 0.46 6.39 -15.27
N ILE A 178 1.63 5.78 -15.47
CA ILE A 178 2.92 6.45 -15.60
C ILE A 178 3.32 6.45 -17.08
N ASP A 179 3.63 7.62 -17.62
CA ASP A 179 3.77 7.79 -19.07
C ASP A 179 5.10 7.22 -19.62
N ASP A 180 6.17 7.26 -18.83
CA ASP A 180 7.50 6.73 -19.19
C ASP A 180 7.64 5.26 -18.76
N GLU A 181 8.06 4.39 -19.68
CA GLU A 181 8.11 2.94 -19.47
C GLU A 181 9.13 2.52 -18.41
N GLU A 182 10.31 3.15 -18.38
CA GLU A 182 11.34 2.84 -17.38
C GLU A 182 10.90 3.32 -15.99
N CYS A 183 10.29 4.51 -15.88
CA CYS A 183 9.67 4.98 -14.64
C CYS A 183 8.51 4.08 -14.18
N ALA A 184 7.73 3.54 -15.12
CA ALA A 184 6.68 2.58 -14.80
C ALA A 184 7.28 1.30 -14.21
N TYR A 185 8.41 0.83 -14.76
CA TYR A 185 9.17 -0.27 -14.17
C TYR A 185 9.71 0.07 -12.76
N VAL A 186 10.26 1.28 -12.55
CA VAL A 186 10.72 1.72 -11.21
C VAL A 186 9.59 1.69 -10.19
N MET A 187 8.40 2.18 -10.55
CA MET A 187 7.23 2.15 -9.67
C MET A 187 6.78 0.71 -9.40
N GLN A 188 6.80 -0.15 -10.42
CA GLN A 188 6.46 -1.56 -10.27
C GLN A 188 7.43 -2.26 -9.31
N ARG A 189 8.73 -2.06 -9.50
CA ARG A 189 9.79 -2.60 -8.63
C ARG A 189 9.60 -2.15 -7.18
N TYR A 190 9.32 -0.86 -6.97
CA TYR A 190 9.01 -0.33 -5.65
C TYR A 190 7.83 -1.07 -4.98
N ARG A 191 6.74 -1.32 -5.73
CA ARG A 191 5.56 -2.04 -5.21
C ARG A 191 5.86 -3.47 -4.83
N GLU A 192 6.58 -4.19 -5.69
CA GLU A 192 6.85 -5.61 -5.48
C GLU A 192 7.90 -5.83 -4.39
N SER A 193 8.80 -4.86 -4.20
CA SER A 193 9.79 -4.89 -3.12
C SER A 193 9.21 -4.52 -1.75
N HIS A 194 7.97 -4.04 -1.69
CA HIS A 194 7.37 -3.53 -0.45
C HIS A 194 7.34 -4.57 0.69
N ASP A 195 7.02 -5.82 0.37
CA ASP A 195 7.00 -6.90 1.36
C ASP A 195 8.40 -7.24 1.88
N PHE A 196 9.44 -7.05 1.06
CA PHE A 196 10.83 -7.15 1.54
C PHE A 196 11.15 -6.03 2.54
N TYR A 197 10.60 -4.83 2.39
CA TYR A 197 10.81 -3.76 3.36
C TYR A 197 10.18 -4.10 4.71
N HIS A 198 8.99 -4.72 4.71
CA HIS A 198 8.39 -5.26 5.91
C HIS A 198 9.27 -6.35 6.54
N ALA A 199 9.72 -7.34 5.77
CA ALA A 199 10.56 -8.42 6.27
C ALA A 199 11.91 -7.90 6.81
N LEU A 200 12.55 -6.97 6.11
CA LEU A 200 13.80 -6.32 6.51
C LEU A 200 13.64 -5.60 7.85
N THR A 201 12.52 -4.92 8.07
CA THR A 201 12.25 -4.13 9.28
C THR A 201 11.52 -4.91 10.37
N GLY A 202 10.94 -6.06 10.06
CA GLY A 202 10.06 -6.82 10.97
C GLY A 202 8.73 -6.13 11.27
N LEU A 203 8.35 -5.06 10.56
CA LEU A 203 7.08 -4.39 10.79
C LEU A 203 5.91 -5.23 10.24
N PRO A 204 4.82 -5.43 11.02
CA PRO A 204 3.65 -6.19 10.58
C PRO A 204 2.72 -5.38 9.66
N VAL A 205 1.76 -6.06 9.00
CA VAL A 205 0.76 -5.40 8.11
C VAL A 205 -0.44 -4.81 8.88
N VAL A 206 -0.40 -4.79 10.21
CA VAL A 206 -1.41 -4.06 10.98
C VAL A 206 -1.25 -2.55 10.75
N ARG A 207 -2.34 -1.79 10.82
CA ARG A 207 -2.34 -0.33 10.51
C ARG A 207 -1.18 0.46 11.10
N GLU A 208 -0.83 0.20 12.36
CA GLU A 208 0.29 0.89 13.02
C GLU A 208 1.66 0.54 12.40
N GLY A 209 1.87 -0.72 12.01
CA GLY A 209 3.07 -1.18 11.32
C GLY A 209 3.15 -0.64 9.90
N GLU A 210 2.03 -0.63 9.17
CA GLU A 210 1.91 0.00 7.84
C GLU A 210 2.28 1.48 7.87
N VAL A 211 1.72 2.24 8.82
CA VAL A 211 2.02 3.68 8.96
C VAL A 211 3.49 3.91 9.32
N ALA A 212 4.07 3.06 10.17
CA ALA A 212 5.50 3.09 10.49
C ALA A 212 6.38 2.82 9.26
N LEU A 213 6.03 1.80 8.46
CA LEU A 213 6.77 1.47 7.26
C LEU A 213 6.64 2.57 6.20
N LYS A 214 5.45 3.13 5.98
CA LYS A 214 5.22 4.24 5.05
C LYS A 214 6.04 5.47 5.42
N ALA A 215 6.22 5.75 6.71
CA ALA A 215 7.11 6.82 7.16
C ALA A 215 8.58 6.55 6.79
N PHE A 216 9.04 5.30 6.91
CA PHE A 216 10.39 4.89 6.49
C PHE A 216 10.54 4.99 4.97
N GLU A 217 9.58 4.45 4.22
CA GLU A 217 9.56 4.52 2.75
C GLU A 217 9.56 5.96 2.26
N PHE A 218 8.81 6.87 2.91
CA PHE A 218 8.82 8.28 2.55
C PHE A 218 10.19 8.91 2.78
N ALA A 219 10.79 8.68 3.94
CA ALA A 219 12.11 9.20 4.25
C ALA A 219 13.19 8.66 3.29
N ASN A 220 13.06 7.43 2.80
CA ASN A 220 14.04 6.81 1.90
C ASN A 220 13.80 7.11 0.41
N THR A 221 12.54 7.10 -0.05
CA THR A 221 12.18 7.17 -1.49
C THR A 221 11.58 8.51 -1.91
N VAL A 222 11.04 9.28 -0.96
CA VAL A 222 10.36 10.58 -1.18
C VAL A 222 9.13 10.45 -2.10
N LEU A 223 8.55 9.25 -2.24
CA LEU A 223 7.29 9.08 -2.98
C LEU A 223 6.14 9.78 -2.24
N PRO A 224 5.35 10.67 -2.87
CA PRO A 224 4.34 11.45 -2.16
C PRO A 224 3.26 10.60 -1.48
N MET A 225 2.83 9.51 -2.13
CA MET A 225 1.82 8.62 -1.56
C MET A 225 2.23 8.06 -0.19
N THR A 226 3.50 7.72 0.01
CA THR A 226 3.94 7.16 1.30
C THR A 226 3.91 8.22 2.39
N GLY A 227 4.35 9.45 2.09
CA GLY A 227 4.24 10.60 3.00
C GLY A 227 2.79 10.94 3.34
N MET A 228 1.91 10.96 2.34
CA MET A 228 0.47 11.18 2.55
C MET A 228 -0.17 10.05 3.36
N SER A 229 0.27 8.80 3.18
CA SER A 229 -0.21 7.65 3.96
C SER A 229 0.14 7.75 5.45
N VAL A 230 1.19 8.51 5.81
CA VAL A 230 1.53 8.77 7.23
C VAL A 230 0.43 9.55 7.94
N PHE A 231 -0.39 10.35 7.24
CA PHE A 231 -1.52 11.06 7.87
C PHE A 231 -2.54 10.10 8.51
N SER A 232 -2.57 8.84 8.09
CA SER A 232 -3.36 7.78 8.73
C SER A 232 -3.01 7.54 10.20
N VAL A 233 -1.86 8.07 10.68
CA VAL A 233 -1.52 8.13 12.12
C VAL A 233 -2.61 8.81 12.96
N THR A 234 -3.37 9.74 12.37
CA THR A 234 -4.47 10.45 13.04
C THR A 234 -5.66 9.53 13.36
N THR A 235 -5.79 8.42 12.63
CA THR A 235 -6.85 7.42 12.79
C THR A 235 -6.50 6.30 13.78
N LEU A 236 -5.26 6.27 14.28
CA LEU A 236 -4.77 5.26 15.22
C LEU A 236 -5.33 5.49 16.64
N LYS A 237 -5.38 4.43 17.45
CA LYS A 237 -5.75 4.54 18.87
C LYS A 237 -4.75 5.42 19.61
N PRO A 238 -5.14 6.09 20.72
CA PRO A 238 -4.24 6.99 21.45
C PRO A 238 -2.90 6.36 21.86
N ALA A 239 -2.90 5.08 22.27
CA ALA A 239 -1.68 4.35 22.61
C ALA A 239 -0.78 4.07 21.39
N GLU A 240 -1.37 3.67 20.27
CA GLU A 240 -0.69 3.43 18.99
C GLU A 240 -0.07 4.72 18.45
N ARG A 241 -0.83 5.82 18.46
CA ARG A 241 -0.33 7.15 18.07
C ARG A 241 0.82 7.62 18.95
N LYS A 242 0.73 7.40 20.27
CA LYS A 242 1.81 7.73 21.22
C LYS A 242 3.08 6.93 20.92
N ARG A 243 2.96 5.62 20.63
CA ARG A 243 4.09 4.79 20.24
C ARG A 243 4.69 5.20 18.92
N PHE A 244 3.87 5.51 17.91
CA PHE A 244 4.36 6.02 16.64
C PHE A 244 5.27 7.23 16.85
N TRP A 245 4.80 8.27 17.52
CA TRP A 245 5.61 9.48 17.71
C TRP A 245 6.84 9.30 18.62
N ARG A 246 6.81 8.33 19.54
CA ARG A 246 7.94 8.07 20.46
C ARG A 246 8.98 7.12 19.91
N VAL A 247 8.58 6.18 19.06
CA VAL A 247 9.41 5.05 18.64
C VAL A 247 9.52 5.03 17.12
N TYR A 248 8.41 4.74 16.42
CA TYR A 248 8.46 4.42 14.99
C TYR A 248 8.70 5.62 14.07
N GLY A 249 8.14 6.79 14.37
CA GLY A 249 8.37 8.01 13.60
C GLY A 249 9.84 8.45 13.63
N PRO A 250 10.45 8.63 14.83
CA PRO A 250 11.88 8.93 14.94
C PRO A 250 12.77 7.85 14.31
N TRP A 251 12.44 6.57 14.52
CA TRP A 251 13.16 5.44 13.90
C TRP A 251 13.09 5.51 12.37
N ALA A 252 11.90 5.71 11.81
CA ALA A 252 11.65 5.75 10.37
C ALA A 252 12.43 6.90 9.71
N LEU A 253 12.42 8.08 10.34
CA LEU A 253 13.16 9.24 9.84
C LEU A 253 14.68 9.00 9.90
N LYS A 254 15.20 8.49 11.03
CA LYS A 254 16.63 8.20 11.20
C LYS A 254 17.10 7.20 10.14
N ASN A 255 16.40 6.08 9.99
CA ASN A 255 16.81 4.99 9.10
C ASN A 255 16.54 5.30 7.63
N GLY A 256 15.43 5.95 7.30
CA GLY A 256 15.11 6.29 5.92
C GLY A 256 16.06 7.33 5.34
N LEU A 257 16.47 8.33 6.12
CA LEU A 257 17.40 9.38 5.68
C LEU A 257 18.88 8.97 5.70
N ARG A 258 19.30 8.11 6.64
CA ARG A 258 20.71 7.69 6.77
C ARG A 258 21.01 6.39 6.04
N GLY A 259 20.00 5.56 5.83
CA GLY A 259 20.16 4.29 5.14
C GLY A 259 20.37 4.47 3.64
N GLN A 260 20.93 3.45 3.00
CA GLN A 260 20.96 3.38 1.55
C GLN A 260 19.54 3.28 1.00
N GLU A 261 19.35 3.70 -0.25
CA GLU A 261 18.05 3.61 -0.90
C GLU A 261 17.69 2.15 -1.18
N VAL A 262 16.66 1.64 -0.51
CA VAL A 262 16.29 0.21 -0.56
C VAL A 262 15.80 -0.24 -1.94
N ILE A 263 15.44 0.70 -2.80
CA ILE A 263 15.10 0.43 -4.21
C ILE A 263 16.29 -0.14 -5.00
N ASN A 264 17.52 0.10 -4.53
CA ASN A 264 18.75 -0.37 -5.15
C ASN A 264 19.18 -1.77 -4.70
N VAL A 265 18.40 -2.43 -3.85
CA VAL A 265 18.65 -3.81 -3.43
C VAL A 265 18.18 -4.76 -4.52
N TYR A 266 19.10 -5.59 -4.99
CA TYR A 266 18.81 -6.69 -5.91
C TYR A 266 18.34 -7.90 -5.10
N TRP A 267 17.11 -7.84 -4.58
CA TRP A 267 16.54 -8.82 -3.64
C TRP A 267 16.77 -10.27 -4.04
N GLU A 268 16.59 -10.57 -5.33
CA GLU A 268 16.75 -11.88 -5.95
C GLU A 268 18.14 -12.50 -5.73
N GLU A 269 19.18 -11.66 -5.65
CA GLU A 269 20.57 -12.09 -5.40
C GLU A 269 20.92 -12.15 -3.90
N GLU A 270 20.06 -11.63 -3.02
CA GLU A 270 20.34 -11.47 -1.59
C GLU A 270 19.68 -12.56 -0.73
N MET A 271 18.96 -13.51 -1.33
CA MET A 271 18.11 -14.46 -0.60
C MET A 271 18.84 -15.31 0.44
N GLU A 272 20.10 -15.66 0.16
CA GLU A 272 20.94 -16.46 1.07
C GLU A 272 21.82 -15.61 1.99
N THR A 273 21.89 -14.30 1.75
CA THR A 273 22.66 -13.36 2.59
C THR A 273 22.07 -13.35 4.01
N ASP A 274 22.94 -13.21 5.01
CA ASP A 274 22.50 -12.97 6.38
C ASP A 274 21.75 -11.62 6.48
N VAL A 275 20.56 -11.62 7.06
CA VAL A 275 19.70 -10.44 7.09
C VAL A 275 20.30 -9.30 7.93
N ASP A 276 21.08 -9.62 8.96
CA ASP A 276 21.75 -8.61 9.78
C ASP A 276 22.96 -8.02 9.06
N GLU A 277 23.65 -8.81 8.23
CA GLU A 277 24.64 -8.29 7.30
C GLU A 277 24.04 -7.31 6.29
N LEU A 278 22.91 -7.68 5.66
CA LEU A 278 22.20 -6.78 4.75
C LEU A 278 21.78 -5.48 5.45
N ARG A 279 21.18 -5.57 6.63
CA ARG A 279 20.80 -4.42 7.47
C ARG A 279 21.99 -3.51 7.76
N ARG A 280 23.13 -4.08 8.18
CA ARG A 280 24.37 -3.31 8.41
C ARG A 280 24.86 -2.61 7.15
N ARG A 281 24.90 -3.31 6.00
CA ARG A 281 25.32 -2.72 4.72
C ARG A 281 24.41 -1.58 4.30
N LEU A 282 23.10 -1.72 4.50
CA LEU A 282 22.12 -0.68 4.19
C LEU A 282 22.07 0.45 5.23
N GLY A 283 22.71 0.31 6.40
CA GLY A 283 22.61 1.28 7.49
C GLY A 283 21.22 1.33 8.12
N ILE A 284 20.50 0.20 8.12
CA ILE A 284 19.13 0.08 8.65
C ILE A 284 19.16 -0.72 9.95
N GLU A 285 18.77 -0.08 11.04
CA GLU A 285 18.52 -0.70 12.33
C GLU A 285 17.09 -1.24 12.37
N GLN A 286 16.89 -2.43 12.93
CA GLN A 286 15.55 -2.97 13.13
C GLN A 286 14.82 -2.18 14.25
N PRO A 287 13.57 -1.74 14.05
CA PRO A 287 12.77 -1.17 15.12
C PRO A 287 12.39 -2.23 16.15
N PRO A 288 12.01 -1.83 17.38
CA PRO A 288 11.42 -2.75 18.35
C PRO A 288 10.22 -3.52 17.77
N ASP A 289 10.10 -4.82 18.05
CA ASP A 289 8.98 -5.63 17.54
C ASP A 289 7.64 -5.09 18.06
N LEU A 290 6.78 -4.71 17.13
CA LEU A 290 5.51 -4.09 17.42
C LEU A 290 4.52 -5.04 18.09
N ARG A 291 4.51 -6.31 17.68
CA ARG A 291 3.61 -7.33 18.25
C ARG A 291 4.02 -7.63 19.68
N ASP A 292 5.32 -7.68 19.98
CA ASP A 292 5.84 -7.89 21.33
C ASP A 292 5.51 -6.73 22.27
N ILE A 293 5.66 -5.47 21.80
CA ILE A 293 5.24 -4.30 22.58
C ILE A 293 3.73 -4.37 22.87
N ARG A 294 2.90 -4.64 21.86
CA ARG A 294 1.44 -4.72 22.03
C ARG A 294 1.02 -5.84 22.97
N ASN A 295 1.70 -6.98 22.92
CA ASN A 295 1.45 -8.11 23.82
C ASN A 295 1.78 -7.75 25.27
N ARG A 296 2.93 -7.12 25.52
CA ARG A 296 3.32 -6.64 26.86
C ARG A 296 2.33 -5.62 27.40
N GLU A 297 1.95 -4.61 26.62
CA GLU A 297 0.97 -3.61 27.04
C GLU A 297 -0.41 -4.22 27.36
N LYS A 298 -0.82 -5.26 26.61
CA LYS A 298 -2.07 -5.97 26.85
C LYS A 298 -2.01 -6.75 28.17
N GLU A 299 -0.90 -7.43 28.44
CA GLU A 299 -0.70 -8.19 29.67
C GLU A 299 -0.62 -7.25 30.88
N GLU A 300 0.13 -6.16 30.80
CA GLU A 300 0.18 -5.14 31.86
C GLU A 300 -1.20 -4.58 32.19
N ARG A 301 -2.04 -4.32 31.17
CA ARG A 301 -3.41 -3.85 31.38
C ARG A 301 -4.26 -4.90 32.08
N ARG A 302 -4.11 -6.18 31.71
CA ARG A 302 -4.81 -7.29 32.37
C ARG A 302 -4.42 -7.40 33.84
N GLN A 303 -3.11 -7.35 34.14
CA GLN A 303 -2.61 -7.42 35.50
C GLN A 303 -3.07 -6.25 36.36
N ARG A 304 -3.05 -5.01 35.84
CA ARG A 304 -3.58 -3.84 36.55
C ARG A 304 -5.07 -3.97 36.86
N LYS A 305 -5.85 -4.53 35.93
CA LYS A 305 -7.29 -4.75 36.15
C LYS A 305 -7.53 -5.77 37.26
N LEU A 306 -6.79 -6.89 37.24
CA LEU A 306 -6.87 -7.91 38.29
C LEU A 306 -6.47 -7.37 39.66
N GLN A 307 -5.41 -6.55 39.72
CA GLN A 307 -4.99 -5.89 40.97
C GLN A 307 -6.05 -4.92 41.49
N GLN A 308 -6.70 -4.14 40.60
CA GLN A 308 -7.79 -3.25 41.00
C GLN A 308 -9.02 -4.02 41.50
N GLU A 309 -9.39 -5.12 40.84
CA GLU A 309 -10.49 -5.98 41.27
C GLU A 309 -10.19 -6.63 42.64
N GLN A 310 -8.95 -7.10 42.86
CA GLN A 310 -8.52 -7.64 44.16
C GLN A 310 -8.52 -6.58 45.26
N GLN A 311 -8.01 -5.38 44.99
CA GLN A 311 -8.03 -4.26 45.95
C GLN A 311 -9.46 -3.84 46.29
N GLN A 312 -10.36 -3.82 45.30
CA GLN A 312 -11.77 -3.49 45.51
C GLN A 312 -12.47 -4.57 46.35
N GLN A 313 -12.22 -5.86 46.07
CA GLN A 313 -12.75 -6.96 46.88
C GLN A 313 -12.24 -6.90 48.33
N GLN A 314 -10.94 -6.66 48.53
CA GLN A 314 -10.37 -6.49 49.87
C GLN A 314 -10.99 -5.31 50.61
N ALA A 315 -11.18 -4.17 49.94
CA ALA A 315 -11.82 -3.00 50.52
C ALA A 315 -13.30 -3.25 50.86
N THR A 316 -14.06 -3.96 50.01
CA THR A 316 -15.46 -4.33 50.30
C THR A 316 -15.56 -5.30 51.47
N VAL A 317 -14.69 -6.31 51.55
CA VAL A 317 -14.64 -7.23 52.70
C VAL A 317 -14.31 -6.46 53.98
N PHE A 318 -13.33 -5.56 53.94
CA PHE A 318 -12.99 -4.72 55.09
C PHE A 318 -14.19 -3.88 55.56
N LEU A 319 -14.95 -3.29 54.64
CA LEU A 319 -16.14 -2.49 54.96
C LEU A 319 -17.32 -3.30 55.51
N LEU A 320 -17.38 -4.61 55.25
CA LEU A 320 -18.43 -5.50 55.74
C LEU A 320 -18.09 -6.12 57.10
N VAL A 321 -16.82 -6.10 57.51
CA VAL A 321 -16.32 -6.71 58.75
C VAL A 321 -16.12 -5.68 59.87
N VAL A 322 -16.06 -4.39 59.53
CA VAL A 322 -16.03 -3.24 60.46
C VAL A 322 -17.44 -2.69 60.63
#